data_AF-A0A352IYN6-F1
#
_entry.id   AF-A0A352IYN6-F1
#
_cell.length_a   1.000
_cell.length_b   1.000
_cell.length_c   1.000
_cell.angle_alpha   90.00
_cell.angle_beta   90.00
_cell.angle_gamma   90.00
#
_symmetry.space_group_name_H-M   'P 1'
#
loop_
_entity.id
_entity.type
_entity.pdbx_description
1 polymer ?
#
loop_
_entity_poly.entity_id
_entity_poly.type
_entity_poly.pdbx_seq_one_letter_code
_entity_poly.pdbx_strand_id
1 'polypeptide(L)' 'SALVSGSDGLDDLRLIISQAPDWLVEGGWLLVEHGFDQAEAVAQLFHTRGFKAVETRQDYGNRDRMTLGQWSSGA' A
#
# COMPACT_ATOMS: atom_id res chain seq x y z
N SER A 1 -9.47 -15.26 4.74
CA SER A 1 -10.75 -14.93 4.08
C SER A 1 -10.43 -13.98 2.92
N ALA A 2 -11.23 -13.93 1.85
CA ALA A 2 -11.03 -12.92 0.78
C ALA A 2 -11.63 -11.55 1.14
N LEU A 3 -12.45 -11.46 2.19
CA LEU A 3 -13.25 -10.26 2.54
C LEU A 3 -12.96 -9.68 3.92
N VAL A 4 -12.28 -10.42 4.80
CA VAL A 4 -12.03 -10.01 6.19
C VAL A 4 -10.55 -10.16 6.46
N SER A 5 -9.94 -9.08 6.94
CA SER A 5 -8.49 -8.96 7.12
C SER A 5 -8.17 -8.30 8.47
N GLY A 6 -8.22 -9.06 9.55
CA GLY A 6 -8.01 -8.52 10.90
C GLY A 6 -9.15 -7.66 11.42
N SER A 7 -8.93 -7.02 12.57
CA SER A 7 -9.95 -6.22 13.26
C SER A 7 -10.25 -4.87 12.58
N ASP A 8 -9.32 -4.35 11.79
CA ASP A 8 -9.44 -3.08 11.05
C ASP A 8 -9.40 -3.24 9.53
N GLY A 9 -9.40 -4.49 9.04
CA GLY A 9 -9.41 -4.78 7.60
C GLY A 9 -8.05 -4.61 6.90
N LEU A 10 -6.93 -4.47 7.63
CA LEU A 10 -5.62 -4.15 7.06
C LEU A 10 -4.54 -5.23 7.23
N ASP A 11 -4.81 -6.38 7.86
CA ASP A 11 -3.75 -7.36 8.18
C ASP A 11 -3.03 -7.92 6.95
N ASP A 12 -3.76 -8.23 5.88
CA ASP A 12 -3.18 -8.72 4.63
C ASP A 12 -2.41 -7.61 3.91
N LEU A 13 -2.89 -6.36 3.97
CA LEU A 13 -2.17 -5.21 3.41
C LEU A 13 -0.87 -4.96 4.17
N ARG A 14 -0.87 -5.06 5.50
CA ARG A 14 0.36 -5.00 6.31
C ARG A 14 1.35 -6.06 5.87
N LEU A 15 0.88 -7.29 5.70
CA LEU A 15 1.71 -8.41 5.29
C LEU A 15 2.32 -8.16 3.90
N ILE A 16 1.48 -7.85 2.90
CA ILE A 16 1.90 -7.58 1.52
C ILE A 16 2.90 -6.43 1.46
N ILE A 17 2.58 -5.28 2.07
CA ILE A 17 3.44 -4.10 2.06
C ILE A 17 4.77 -4.41 2.75
N SER A 18 4.76 -5.15 3.86
CA SER A 18 5.98 -5.49 4.60
C SER A 18 6.94 -6.39 3.80
N GLN A 19 6.40 -7.35 3.03
CA GLN A 19 7.19 -8.33 2.29
C GLN A 19 7.52 -7.90 0.87
N ALA A 20 6.75 -6.98 0.28
CA ALA A 20 6.92 -6.57 -1.12
C ALA A 20 8.38 -6.21 -1.51
N PRO A 21 9.19 -5.54 -0.68
CA PRO A 21 10.59 -5.28 -0.99
C PRO A 21 11.46 -6.51 -1.29
N ASP A 22 11.13 -7.68 -0.75
CA ASP A 22 11.86 -8.92 -1.01
C ASP A 22 11.60 -9.47 -2.42
N TRP A 23 10.58 -8.93 -3.11
CA TRP A 23 10.12 -9.36 -4.42
C TRP A 23 10.24 -8.25 -5.48
N LEU A 24 10.55 -7.03 -5.08
CA LEU A 24 10.69 -5.89 -5.97
C LEU A 24 12.17 -5.66 -6.33
N VAL A 25 12.41 -5.39 -7.61
CA VAL A 25 13.68 -4.83 -8.07
C VAL A 25 13.82 -3.38 -7.61
N GLU A 26 15.05 -2.84 -7.65
CA GLU A 26 15.29 -1.42 -7.44
C GLU A 26 14.45 -0.57 -8.41
N GLY A 27 13.75 0.43 -7.87
CA GLY A 27 12.80 1.25 -8.63
C GLY A 27 11.48 0.55 -8.96
N GLY A 28 11.24 -0.66 -8.45
CA GLY A 28 9.98 -1.39 -8.61
C GLY A 28 8.83 -0.72 -7.86
N TRP A 29 7.60 -0.90 -8.35
CA TRP A 29 6.41 -0.29 -7.75
C TRP A 29 5.51 -1.33 -7.11
N LEU A 30 4.96 -0.99 -5.95
CA LEU A 30 3.81 -1.66 -5.37
C LEU A 30 2.59 -0.74 -5.49
N LEU A 31 1.46 -1.30 -5.91
CA LEU A 31 0.16 -0.66 -5.87
C LEU A 31 -0.82 -1.61 -5.20
N VAL A 32 -1.59 -1.11 -4.25
CA VAL A 32 -2.63 -1.87 -3.55
C VAL A 32 -3.96 -1.12 -3.60
N GLU A 33 -5.04 -1.88 -3.75
CA GLU A 33 -6.40 -1.38 -3.55
C GLU A 33 -6.80 -1.49 -2.07
N HIS A 34 -7.57 -0.53 -1.57
CA HIS A 34 -8.08 -0.52 -0.19
C HIS A 34 -9.51 0.07 -0.10
N GLY A 35 -10.11 -0.03 1.08
CA GLY A 35 -11.40 0.60 1.42
C GLY A 35 -11.35 2.12 1.30
N PHE A 36 -12.52 2.76 1.09
CA PHE A 36 -12.60 4.20 0.79
C PHE A 36 -12.16 5.10 1.96
N ASP A 37 -12.13 4.56 3.18
CA ASP A 37 -11.77 5.21 4.45
C ASP A 37 -10.38 4.79 4.96
N GLN A 38 -9.65 3.95 4.20
CA GLN A 38 -8.38 3.36 4.63
C GLN A 38 -7.14 4.05 4.03
N ALA A 39 -7.33 5.07 3.18
CA ALA A 39 -6.27 5.73 2.43
C ALA A 39 -5.08 6.18 3.29
N GLU A 40 -5.36 6.93 4.36
CA GLU A 40 -4.32 7.45 5.25
C GLU A 40 -3.55 6.31 5.95
N ALA A 41 -4.27 5.32 6.47
CA ALA A 41 -3.66 4.20 7.16
C ALA A 41 -2.75 3.39 6.22
N VAL A 42 -3.19 3.15 4.98
CA VAL A 42 -2.39 2.41 3.99
C VAL A 42 -1.18 3.23 3.55
N ALA A 43 -1.32 4.53 3.30
CA ALA A 43 -0.19 5.41 2.98
C ALA A 43 0.86 5.41 4.11
N GLN A 44 0.44 5.42 5.38
CA GLN A 44 1.34 5.30 6.52
C GLN A 44 2.08 3.95 6.54
N LEU A 45 1.45 2.84 6.15
CA LEU A 45 2.13 1.54 6.02
C LEU A 45 3.26 1.59 4.97
N PHE A 46 3.00 2.21 3.82
CA PHE A 46 4.02 2.40 2.77
C PHE A 46 5.21 3.23 3.28
N HIS A 47 4.92 4.39 3.89
CA HIS A 47 5.95 5.27 4.45
C HIS A 47 6.76 4.58 5.55
N THR A 48 6.09 3.90 6.47
CA THR A 48 6.73 3.18 7.58
C THR A 48 7.64 2.07 7.06
N ARG A 49 7.22 1.35 6.01
CA ARG A 49 8.05 0.30 5.40
C ARG A 49 9.26 0.85 4.65
N GLY A 50 9.20 2.10 4.19
CA GLY A 50 10.30 2.80 3.51
C GLY A 50 10.08 3.06 2.01
N PHE A 51 8.88 2.81 1.49
CA PHE A 51 8.53 3.17 0.11
C PHE A 51 8.68 4.68 -0.13
N LYS A 52 9.08 5.04 -1.34
CA LYS A 52 9.21 6.42 -1.83
C LYS A 52 8.09 6.74 -2.81
N ALA A 53 7.95 8.02 -3.17
CA ALA A 53 6.93 8.49 -4.10
C ALA A 53 5.52 7.95 -3.78
N VAL A 54 5.19 7.90 -2.49
CA VAL A 54 3.91 7.35 -2.02
C VAL A 54 2.79 8.31 -2.42
N GLU A 55 1.76 7.77 -3.07
CA GLU A 55 0.62 8.53 -3.55
C GLU A 55 -0.66 7.71 -3.39
N THR A 56 -1.78 8.40 -3.14
CA THR A 56 -3.12 7.81 -3.20
C THR A 56 -3.87 8.38 -4.40
N ARG A 57 -4.50 7.49 -5.18
CA ARG A 57 -5.27 7.80 -6.38
C ARG A 57 -6.73 7.45 -6.20
N GLN A 58 -7.57 8.27 -6.82
CA GLN A 58 -9.02 8.09 -6.82
C GLN A 58 -9.47 7.17 -7.96
N ASP A 59 -10.54 6.43 -7.72
CA ASP A 59 -11.32 5.76 -8.76
C ASP A 59 -12.23 6.76 -9.51
N TYR A 60 -12.97 6.28 -10.53
CA TYR A 60 -13.92 7.11 -11.28
C TYR A 60 -15.11 7.61 -10.45
N GLY A 61 -15.30 7.08 -9.24
CA GLY A 61 -16.28 7.55 -8.26
C GLY A 61 -15.75 8.66 -7.37
N ASN A 62 -14.54 9.20 -7.64
CA ASN A 62 -13.84 10.19 -6.81
C ASN A 62 -13.61 9.70 -5.38
N ARG A 63 -13.36 8.40 -5.20
CA ARG A 63 -13.02 7.82 -3.89
C ARG A 63 -11.57 7.37 -3.91
N ASP A 64 -10.86 7.67 -2.83
CA ASP A 64 -9.52 7.16 -2.61
C ASP A 64 -9.59 5.63 -2.59
N ARG A 65 -8.89 5.00 -3.54
CA ARG A 65 -9.05 3.57 -3.79
C ARG A 65 -7.72 2.85 -3.89
N MET A 66 -6.70 3.52 -4.39
CA MET A 66 -5.41 2.91 -4.69
C MET A 66 -4.31 3.70 -4.02
N THR A 67 -3.45 3.02 -3.28
CA THR A 67 -2.19 3.60 -2.78
C THR A 67 -1.04 2.89 -3.46
N LEU A 68 -0.06 3.67 -3.94
CA LEU A 68 1.12 3.18 -4.62
C LEU A 68 2.39 3.81 -4.05
N GLY A 69 3.50 3.11 -4.21
CA GLY A 69 4.82 3.62 -3.85
C GLY A 69 5.93 2.83 -4.54
N GLN A 70 7.07 3.48 -4.72
CA GLN A 70 8.24 2.93 -5.35
C GLN A 70 9.21 2.40 -4.30
N TRP A 71 9.66 1.17 -4.46
CA TRP A 71 10.77 0.64 -3.68
C TRP A 71 12.08 1.20 -4.23
N SER A 72 12.81 1.89 -3.36
CA SER A 72 14.20 2.24 -3.61
C SER A 72 14.99 1.78 -2.39
N SER A 73 15.73 0.69 -2.55
CA SER A 73 16.77 0.31 -1.62
C SER A 73 17.74 1.47 -1.57
N GLY A 74 17.76 2.18 -0.44
CA GLY A 74 18.60 3.36 -0.29
C GLY A 74 20.02 3.03 -0.72
N ALA A 75 20.56 3.85 -1.62
CA ALA A 75 21.98 3.84 -1.98
C ALA A 75 22.86 4.02 -0.74
#